data_AF-A0A9E4QSX5-F1
#
_entry.id   AF-A0A9E4QSX5-F1
#
_cell.length_a   1.000
_cell.length_b   1.000
_cell.length_c   1.000
_cell.angle_alpha   90.00
_cell.angle_beta   90.00
_cell.angle_gamma   90.00
#
_symmetry.space_group_name_H-M   'P 1'
#
loop_
_entity.id
_entity.type
_entity.pdbx_description
1 polymer ?
#
loop_
_entity_poly.entity_id
_entity_poly.type
_entity_poly.pdbx_seq_one_letter_code
_entity_poly.pdbx_strand_id
1 'polypeptide(L)'
;MPTKSQRAPVLAEIGDRVKSRPARQKHDHLDDDDKMVILWGTSHGWTIKKIALTLPASQTTVKNFRAKIFEDPVSVFELPVLVEVAPKVHQCRLCGESRGSRAKAMRHVLAHILPEEIARGVLLDGLHKPL
;
A
#
# COMPACT_ATOMS: atom_id res chain seq x y z
N MET A 1 -9.44 11.09 17.36
CA MET A 1 -8.11 10.92 17.96
C MET A 1 -7.63 9.51 17.67
N PRO A 2 -6.55 9.28 16.91
CA PRO A 2 -6.06 7.94 16.62
C PRO A 2 -5.44 7.35 17.89
N THR A 3 -6.12 6.38 18.50
CA THR A 3 -5.67 5.67 19.70
C THR A 3 -4.53 4.70 19.39
N LYS A 4 -3.44 4.83 20.16
CA LYS A 4 -2.34 3.88 20.40
C LYS A 4 -1.88 3.03 19.21
N SER A 5 -0.70 3.42 18.73
CA SER A 5 0.25 2.70 17.85
C SER A 5 0.24 1.18 18.04
N GLN A 6 -0.72 0.49 17.43
CA GLN A 6 -0.51 -0.89 17.00
C GLN A 6 0.43 -0.81 15.79
N ARG A 7 1.54 -1.56 15.82
CA ARG A 7 2.40 -1.68 14.64
C ARG A 7 1.51 -2.07 13.46
N ALA A 8 1.59 -1.31 12.37
CA ALA A 8 0.81 -1.61 11.18
C ALA A 8 1.00 -3.09 10.80
N PRO A 9 -0.07 -3.83 10.46
CA PRO A 9 0.02 -5.26 10.17
C PRO A 9 1.09 -5.59 9.13
N VAL A 10 1.22 -4.75 8.10
CA VAL A 10 2.27 -4.87 7.08
C VAL A 10 3.67 -4.90 7.67
N LEU A 11 3.99 -4.10 8.69
CA LEU A 11 5.32 -4.11 9.31
C LEU A 11 5.50 -5.25 10.33
N ALA A 12 4.42 -5.70 10.98
CA ALA A 12 4.48 -6.87 11.84
C ALA A 12 4.76 -8.14 11.04
N GLU A 13 4.21 -8.24 9.82
CA GLU A 13 4.36 -9.40 8.94
C GLU A 13 5.63 -9.33 8.07
N ILE A 14 6.01 -8.13 7.61
CA ILE A 14 7.11 -7.92 6.66
C ILE A 14 8.40 -7.44 7.33
N GLY A 15 8.32 -6.79 8.50
CA GLY A 15 9.45 -6.10 9.14
C GLY A 15 10.65 -6.98 9.46
N ASP A 16 10.44 -8.25 9.83
CA ASP A 16 11.54 -9.18 10.07
C ASP A 16 12.11 -9.75 8.76
N ARG A 17 11.27 -9.93 7.73
CA ARG A 17 11.70 -10.39 6.40
C ARG A 17 12.56 -9.36 5.68
N VAL A 18 12.27 -8.08 5.86
CA VAL A 18 13.05 -6.98 5.26
C VAL A 18 14.49 -6.96 5.78
N LYS A 19 14.71 -7.33 7.05
CA LYS A 19 16.06 -7.35 7.65
C LYS A 19 16.93 -8.50 7.16
N SER A 20 16.33 -9.60 6.71
CA SER A 20 17.01 -10.82 6.30
C SER A 20 16.97 -11.07 4.78
N ARG A 21 16.59 -10.07 3.98
CA ARG A 21 16.50 -10.23 2.53
C ARG A 21 17.90 -10.33 1.90
N PRO A 22 18.13 -11.31 1.01
CA PRO A 22 19.37 -11.36 0.25
C PRO A 22 19.53 -10.10 -0.61
N ALA A 23 20.77 -9.78 -0.98
CA ALA A 23 21.01 -8.72 -1.93
C ALA A 23 20.24 -8.99 -3.24
N ARG A 24 19.47 -8.00 -3.68
CA ARG A 24 18.65 -8.11 -4.89
C ARG A 24 19.52 -8.26 -6.12
N GLN A 25 19.14 -9.13 -7.05
CA GLN A 25 19.88 -9.28 -8.30
C GLN A 25 19.59 -8.10 -9.23
N LYS A 26 20.57 -7.80 -10.09
CA LYS A 26 20.41 -6.76 -11.12
C LYS A 26 19.26 -7.17 -12.04
N HIS A 27 18.28 -6.28 -12.23
CA HIS A 27 17.04 -6.48 -13.02
C HIS A 27 15.91 -7.27 -12.35
N ASP A 28 16.01 -7.63 -11.07
CA ASP A 28 14.84 -8.17 -10.36
C ASP A 28 13.68 -7.18 -10.35
N HIS A 29 12.46 -7.68 -10.50
CA HIS A 29 11.23 -6.92 -10.33
C HIS A 29 10.91 -6.71 -8.83
N LEU A 30 10.09 -5.72 -8.49
CA LEU A 30 9.61 -5.57 -7.11
C LEU A 30 8.62 -6.71 -6.86
N ASP A 31 8.81 -7.45 -5.78
CA ASP A 31 7.79 -8.38 -5.33
C ASP A 31 6.67 -7.64 -4.59
N ASP A 32 5.61 -8.35 -4.22
CA ASP A 32 4.44 -7.72 -3.60
C ASP A 32 4.76 -7.19 -2.19
N ASP A 33 5.67 -7.84 -1.46
CA ASP A 33 6.14 -7.35 -0.16
C ASP A 33 6.90 -6.02 -0.30
N ASP A 34 7.81 -5.89 -1.28
CA ASP A 34 8.52 -4.64 -1.58
C ASP A 34 7.51 -3.52 -1.90
N LYS A 35 6.54 -3.81 -2.78
CA LYS A 35 5.49 -2.86 -3.16
C LYS A 35 4.67 -2.44 -1.95
N MET A 36 4.30 -3.37 -1.07
CA MET A 36 3.58 -3.10 0.17
C MET A 36 4.36 -2.19 1.12
N VAL A 37 5.68 -2.40 1.25
CA VAL A 37 6.54 -1.51 2.05
C VAL A 37 6.65 -0.13 1.41
N ILE A 38 6.73 -0.02 0.08
CA ILE A 38 6.75 1.29 -0.60
C ILE A 38 5.44 2.04 -0.34
N LEU A 39 4.29 1.38 -0.45
CA LEU A 39 2.98 1.98 -0.19
C LEU A 39 2.86 2.45 1.27
N TRP A 40 3.21 1.57 2.21
CA TRP A 40 3.18 1.89 3.64
C TRP A 40 4.13 3.04 3.99
N GLY A 41 5.36 3.00 3.50
CA GLY A 41 6.34 4.08 3.72
C GLY A 41 5.84 5.40 3.16
N THR A 42 5.24 5.37 1.96
CA THR A 42 4.66 6.57 1.33
C THR A 42 3.53 7.17 2.17
N SER A 43 2.62 6.34 2.69
CA SER A 43 1.50 6.83 3.53
C SER A 43 1.95 7.39 4.88
N HIS A 44 3.15 7.01 5.34
CA HIS A 44 3.77 7.52 6.56
C HIS A 44 4.76 8.67 6.28
N GLY A 45 4.73 9.26 5.08
CA GLY A 45 5.57 10.40 4.72
C GLY A 45 7.06 10.08 4.58
N TRP A 46 7.43 8.82 4.36
CA TRP A 46 8.83 8.46 4.14
C TRP A 46 9.33 9.02 2.81
N THR A 47 10.56 9.52 2.82
CA THR A 47 11.24 9.95 1.59
C THR A 47 11.58 8.74 0.73
N ILE A 48 11.70 8.94 -0.59
CA ILE A 48 12.14 7.90 -1.54
C ILE A 48 13.47 7.29 -1.09
N LYS A 49 14.40 8.13 -0.64
CA LYS A 49 15.70 7.69 -0.09
C LYS A 49 15.52 6.77 1.11
N LYS A 50 14.65 7.09 2.06
CA LYS A 50 14.40 6.26 3.24
C LYS A 50 13.80 4.91 2.87
N ILE A 51 12.82 4.89 1.96
CA ILE A 51 12.21 3.65 1.47
C ILE A 51 13.26 2.79 0.75
N ALA A 52 14.07 3.38 -0.13
CA ALA A 52 15.15 2.69 -0.85
C ALA A 52 16.32 2.24 0.04
N LEU A 53 16.48 2.80 1.24
CA LEU A 53 17.42 2.28 2.25
C LEU A 53 16.82 1.12 3.05
N THR A 54 15.50 1.09 3.17
CA THR A 54 14.78 0.04 3.90
C THR A 54 14.63 -1.21 3.04
N LEU A 55 14.44 -1.03 1.73
CA LEU A 55 14.35 -2.09 0.75
C LEU A 55 15.69 -2.24 0.02
N PRO A 56 16.09 -3.45 -0.42
CA PRO A 56 17.23 -3.62 -1.33
C PRO A 56 16.85 -3.16 -2.75
N ALA A 57 16.39 -1.92 -2.91
CA ALA A 57 15.84 -1.37 -4.15
C ALA A 57 16.45 0.01 -4.43
N SER A 58 16.62 0.34 -5.72
CA SER A 58 17.11 1.67 -6.10
C SER A 58 16.06 2.76 -5.85
N GLN A 59 16.51 3.99 -5.62
CA GLN A 59 15.61 5.15 -5.51
C GLN A 59 14.76 5.34 -6.77
N THR A 60 15.31 5.06 -7.96
CA THR A 60 14.60 5.10 -9.24
C THR A 60 13.48 4.07 -9.29
N THR A 61 13.72 2.84 -8.83
CA THR A 61 12.70 1.79 -8.76
C THR A 61 11.54 2.20 -7.86
N VAL A 62 11.83 2.73 -6.67
CA VAL A 62 10.81 3.24 -5.74
C VAL A 62 10.04 4.41 -6.36
N LYS A 63 10.74 5.36 -7.00
CA LYS A 63 10.12 6.49 -7.69
C LYS A 63 9.16 6.04 -8.80
N ASN A 64 9.60 5.13 -9.67
CA ASN A 64 8.81 4.64 -10.78
C ASN A 64 7.56 3.89 -10.31
N PHE A 65 7.69 3.06 -9.26
CA PHE A 65 6.54 2.39 -8.68
C PHE A 65 5.54 3.39 -8.08
N ARG A 66 6.01 4.39 -7.33
CA ARG A 66 5.13 5.46 -6.83
C ARG A 66 4.43 6.20 -7.96
N ALA A 67 5.17 6.61 -9.01
CA ALA A 67 4.60 7.29 -10.16
C ALA A 67 3.50 6.45 -10.82
N LYS A 68 3.73 5.16 -11.04
CA LYS A 68 2.72 4.23 -11.57
C LYS A 68 1.45 4.20 -10.72
N ILE A 69 1.57 4.19 -9.39
CA ILE A 69 0.39 4.21 -8.49
C ILE A 69 -0.33 5.56 -8.52
N PHE A 70 0.38 6.68 -8.71
CA PHE A 70 -0.27 7.98 -8.88
C PHE A 70 -0.99 8.11 -10.23
N GLU A 71 -0.43 7.52 -11.29
CA GLU A 71 -1.03 7.49 -12.63
C GLU A 71 -2.25 6.56 -12.70
N ASP A 72 -2.16 5.38 -12.06
CA ASP A 72 -3.26 4.43 -11.93
C ASP A 72 -3.40 3.96 -10.47
N PRO A 73 -4.18 4.70 -9.65
CA PRO A 73 -4.37 4.35 -8.25
C PRO A 73 -5.13 3.03 -8.03
N VAL A 74 -5.90 2.57 -9.02
CA VAL A 74 -6.67 1.33 -8.89
C VAL A 74 -5.76 0.11 -8.91
N SER A 75 -4.60 0.20 -9.58
CA SER A 75 -3.57 -0.86 -9.58
C SER A 75 -3.06 -1.23 -8.17
N VAL A 76 -3.27 -0.37 -7.16
CA VAL A 76 -2.96 -0.70 -5.76
C VAL A 76 -3.73 -1.94 -5.26
N PHE A 77 -4.91 -2.22 -5.83
CA PHE A 77 -5.75 -3.35 -5.44
C PHE A 77 -5.34 -4.68 -6.07
N GLU A 78 -4.37 -4.68 -6.98
CA GLU A 78 -3.67 -5.90 -7.41
C GLU A 78 -2.77 -6.46 -6.30
N LEU A 79 -2.46 -5.63 -5.29
CA LEU A 79 -1.65 -6.01 -4.14
C LEU A 79 -2.53 -6.47 -2.99
N PRO A 80 -1.99 -7.28 -2.05
CA PRO A 80 -2.73 -7.74 -0.89
C PRO A 80 -2.86 -6.63 0.18
N VAL A 81 -3.39 -5.46 -0.19
CA VAL A 81 -3.63 -4.29 0.68
C VAL A 81 -4.84 -4.45 1.59
N LEU A 82 -5.75 -5.37 1.26
CA LEU A 82 -6.94 -5.71 2.02
C LEU A 82 -6.95 -7.20 2.33
N VAL A 83 -7.35 -7.57 3.54
CA VAL A 83 -7.62 -8.94 3.96
C VAL A 83 -9.01 -9.03 4.56
N GLU A 84 -9.78 -10.07 4.23
CA GLU A 84 -11.07 -10.32 4.88
C GLU A 84 -10.84 -11.09 6.19
N VAL A 85 -11.21 -10.48 7.31
CA VAL A 85 -10.97 -11.03 8.66
C VAL A 85 -12.23 -11.63 9.28
N ALA A 86 -13.40 -11.27 8.76
CA ALA A 86 -14.70 -11.85 9.07
C ALA A 86 -15.65 -11.57 7.89
N PRO A 87 -16.81 -12.24 7.78
CA PRO A 87 -17.73 -12.02 6.67
C PRO A 87 -18.08 -10.53 6.49
N LYS A 88 -17.77 -9.98 5.31
CA LYS A 88 -17.98 -8.55 4.96
C LYS A 88 -17.13 -7.55 5.77
N VAL A 89 -16.14 -8.02 6.54
CA VAL A 89 -15.21 -7.19 7.31
C VAL A 89 -13.83 -7.27 6.67
N HIS A 90 -13.40 -6.17 6.08
CA HIS A 90 -12.12 -6.08 5.39
C HIS A 90 -11.16 -5.19 6.19
N GLN A 91 -9.99 -5.72 6.53
CA GLN A 91 -8.93 -5.02 7.23
C GLN A 91 -7.91 -4.47 6.24
N CYS A 92 -7.52 -3.21 6.42
CA CYS A 92 -6.44 -2.58 5.69
C CYS A 92 -5.09 -3.03 6.23
N ARG A 93 -4.24 -3.62 5.38
CA ARG A 93 -2.90 -4.05 5.80
C ARG A 93 -1.92 -2.89 6.02
N LEU A 94 -2.20 -1.70 5.46
CA LEU A 94 -1.36 -0.50 5.65
C LEU A 94 -1.51 0.11 7.06
N CYS A 95 -2.68 0.05 7.69
CA CYS A 95 -2.91 0.70 8.99
C CYS A 95 -3.60 -0.19 10.04
N GLY A 96 -4.15 -1.33 9.65
CA GLY A 96 -4.89 -2.25 10.52
C GLY A 96 -6.38 -1.92 10.72
N GLU A 97 -6.90 -0.83 10.14
CA GLU A 97 -8.31 -0.47 10.30
C GLU A 97 -9.23 -1.39 9.50
N SER A 98 -10.33 -1.82 10.13
CA SER A 98 -11.36 -2.67 9.52
C SER A 98 -12.57 -1.88 9.05
N ARG A 99 -13.14 -2.26 7.91
CA ARG A 99 -14.35 -1.66 7.32
C ARG A 99 -15.36 -2.75 7.00
N GLY A 100 -16.64 -2.47 7.27
CA GLY A 100 -17.76 -3.40 7.04
C GLY A 100 -18.24 -3.55 5.58
N SER A 101 -17.47 -3.05 4.61
CA SER A 101 -17.69 -3.37 3.19
C SER A 101 -16.42 -3.16 2.37
N ARG A 102 -16.27 -3.95 1.31
CA ARG A 102 -15.11 -3.86 0.40
C ARG A 102 -14.96 -2.47 -0.19
N ALA A 103 -16.04 -1.83 -0.65
CA ALA A 103 -16.01 -0.49 -1.21
C ALA A 103 -15.57 0.59 -0.19
N LYS A 104 -15.98 0.47 1.08
CA LYS A 104 -15.49 1.38 2.15
C LYS A 104 -14.01 1.12 2.44
N ALA A 105 -13.58 -0.13 2.43
CA ALA A 105 -12.19 -0.52 2.61
C ALA A 105 -11.29 0.00 1.47
N MET A 106 -11.72 -0.14 0.22
CA MET A 106 -10.99 0.36 -0.95
C MET A 106 -10.79 1.88 -0.91
N ARG A 107 -11.86 2.65 -0.63
CA ARG A 107 -11.73 4.11 -0.43
C ARG A 107 -10.73 4.46 0.67
N HIS A 108 -10.76 3.71 1.76
CA HIS A 108 -9.83 3.89 2.87
C HIS A 108 -8.38 3.62 2.44
N VAL A 109 -8.10 2.57 1.65
CA VAL A 109 -6.74 2.33 1.12
C VAL A 109 -6.27 3.49 0.24
N LEU A 110 -7.12 3.99 -0.67
CA LEU A 110 -6.73 5.10 -1.55
C LEU A 110 -6.39 6.37 -0.77
N ALA A 111 -7.08 6.64 0.34
CA ALA A 111 -6.80 7.80 1.20
C ALA A 111 -5.42 7.76 1.89
N HIS A 112 -4.72 6.61 1.89
CA HIS A 112 -3.33 6.54 2.35
C HIS A 112 -2.32 7.08 1.32
N ILE A 113 -2.70 7.10 0.05
CA ILE A 113 -1.78 7.34 -1.07
C ILE A 113 -2.13 8.62 -1.81
N LEU A 114 -3.42 8.95 -1.85
CA LEU A 114 -3.98 10.13 -2.50
C LEU A 114 -4.58 11.08 -1.46
N PRO A 115 -4.60 12.39 -1.74
CA PRO A 115 -5.47 13.32 -1.04
C PRO A 115 -6.92 12.82 -1.04
N GLU A 116 -7.63 12.99 0.08
CA GLU A 116 -8.97 12.44 0.29
C GLU A 116 -9.98 12.86 -0.79
N GLU A 117 -9.83 14.09 -1.29
CA GLU A 117 -10.64 14.68 -2.36
C GLU A 117 -10.54 13.87 -3.66
N ILE A 118 -9.33 13.42 -4.02
CA ILE A 118 -9.07 12.60 -5.21
C ILE A 118 -9.53 11.16 -4.97
N ALA A 119 -9.28 10.62 -3.77
CA ALA A 119 -9.66 9.26 -3.42
C ALA A 119 -11.18 9.00 -3.52
N ARG A 120 -12.02 10.01 -3.27
CA ARG A 120 -13.48 9.92 -3.44
C ARG A 120 -13.89 9.86 -4.91
N GLY A 121 -13.22 10.60 -5.80
CA GLY A 121 -13.54 10.66 -7.23
C GLY A 121 -13.14 9.39 -8.00
N VAL A 122 -11.95 8.85 -7.72
CA VAL A 122 -11.39 7.68 -8.44
C VAL A 122 -12.31 6.46 -8.43
N LEU A 123 -12.99 6.20 -7.31
CA LEU A 123 -13.89 5.04 -7.20
C LEU A 123 -15.27 5.27 -7.83
N LEU A 124 -15.69 6.52 -8.02
CA LEU A 124 -16.94 6.82 -8.72
C LEU A 124 -16.77 6.64 -10.22
N ASP A 125 -15.66 7.11 -10.79
CA ASP A 125 -15.39 7.00 -12.23
C ASP A 125 -15.04 5.56 -12.67
N GLY A 126 -14.35 4.80 -11.82
CA GLY A 126 -14.02 3.39 -12.08
C GLY A 126 -15.19 2.41 -11.97
N LEU A 127 -16.26 2.77 -11.24
CA LEU A 127 -17.48 1.94 -11.10
C LEU A 127 -18.46 2.10 -12.28
N HIS A 128 -18.24 3.08 -13.15
CA HIS A 128 -19.11 3.35 -14.31
C HIS A 128 -18.72 2.61 -15.60
N LYS A 129 -17.66 1.77 -15.59
CA LYS A 129 -17.49 0.80 -16.68
C LYS A 129 -18.37 -0.42 -16.39
N PRO A 130 -19.42 -0.68 -17.20
CA PRO A 130 -20.20 -1.89 -17.06
C PRO A 130 -19.30 -3.11 -17.29
N LEU A 131 -19.43 -4.09 -16.40
CA LEU A 131 -19.06 -5.48 -16.67
C LEU A 131 -19.92 -6.00 -17.83
#